data_AF-A0A1S2YIJ0-F1
#
_entry.id   AF-A0A1S2YIJ0-F1
#
_cell.length_a   1.000
_cell.length_b   1.000
_cell.length_c   1.000
_cell.angle_alpha   90.00
_cell.angle_beta   90.00
_cell.angle_gamma   90.00
#
_symmetry.space_group_name_H-M   'P 1'
#
loop_
_entity.id
_entity.type
_entity.pdbx_description
1 polymer ?
#
loop_
_entity_poly.entity_id
_entity_poly.type
_entity_poly.pdbx_seq_one_letter_code
_entity_poly.pdbx_strand_id
1 'polypeptide(L)'
;MVQTSKSDEDVVIKSAVYSRILVFTLIIFFRILASPYDTSASLNPPCLTSNDTHHSRIDSSIQNGVVWDSVYFIRIAQCGYEYEQTYAFLPLLPLSISFFSPTLFSFLPQRSLLAFSAYLINNLAFVLAALYFYRLSVIILKDTDIALRATVLFCFNPASIFYSSIYAESLYAVLSLGGLYYFVSGKNNFAVLLLALSGCARSNGALNAGYICFQTMHRVYHALFQNKNVTLALQIIIVGALRSACIFAPFAAFQAYGYYNMCVGRLPDEIRPWCKTRVPLLYNYIQSHYWGVGFLRYFQLKQLPNFLLASPILSLAFFSVVHYAKSRPQVFFSLGFDTTNEEKSSGVVFLSRDLSRFKAVGSVEKSSVRVEEHFNVRRRKDPIKGDVSNVRIESESSANLGYLSASVLPFVLHLGFLAGTAFLVMHVQVATRFLSASPPLYWFASYIMAYPTKYPRWGYLIWAYSAAYILLGSLLFSNFYPFT
;
A
#
# COMPACT_ATOMS: atom_id res chain seq x y z
N MET A 1 17.63 -1.12 18.33
CA MET A 1 16.22 -0.78 18.12
C MET A 1 16.21 0.73 17.99
N VAL A 2 16.07 1.28 16.78
CA VAL A 2 16.01 2.74 16.60
C VAL A 2 14.74 3.19 17.32
N GLN A 3 14.90 3.98 18.37
CA GLN A 3 13.80 4.40 19.22
C GLN A 3 13.03 5.48 18.47
N THR A 4 11.77 5.22 18.12
CA THR A 4 10.90 6.24 17.54
C THR A 4 10.74 7.36 18.56
N SER A 5 11.13 8.59 18.20
CA SER A 5 10.91 9.72 19.09
C SER A 5 9.40 10.01 19.13
N LYS A 6 8.85 10.17 20.34
CA LYS A 6 7.43 10.53 20.52
C LYS A 6 7.08 11.85 19.82
N SER A 7 8.07 12.75 19.73
CA SER A 7 7.97 14.03 19.03
C SER A 7 7.68 13.85 17.54
N ASP A 8 8.34 12.91 16.85
CA ASP A 8 8.13 12.71 15.42
C ASP A 8 6.78 12.07 15.11
N GLU A 9 6.31 11.14 15.95
CA GLU A 9 4.97 10.57 15.79
C GLU A 9 3.88 11.65 15.92
N ASP A 10 4.06 12.61 16.83
CA ASP A 10 3.16 13.76 16.97
C ASP A 10 3.16 14.65 15.72
N VAL A 11 4.34 14.89 15.11
CA VAL A 11 4.46 15.63 13.84
C VAL A 11 3.76 14.90 12.70
N VAL A 12 3.91 13.57 12.62
CA VAL A 12 3.25 12.74 11.60
C VAL A 12 1.73 12.82 11.74
N ILE A 13 1.20 12.63 12.95
CA ILE A 13 -0.25 12.70 13.20
C ILE A 13 -0.79 14.09 12.86
N LYS A 14 -0.13 15.15 13.32
CA LYS A 14 -0.51 16.54 12.99
C LYS A 14 -0.51 16.80 11.49
N SER A 15 0.52 16.34 10.78
CA SER A 15 0.64 16.49 9.33
C SER A 15 -0.45 15.73 8.58
N ALA A 16 -0.75 14.50 9.01
CA ALA A 16 -1.82 13.69 8.44
C ALA A 16 -3.18 14.36 8.63
N VAL A 17 -3.51 14.78 9.86
CA VAL A 17 -4.76 15.49 10.17
C VAL A 17 -4.87 16.80 9.38
N TYR A 18 -3.81 17.62 9.37
CA TYR A 18 -3.79 18.87 8.62
C TYR A 18 -4.01 18.65 7.12
N SER A 19 -3.38 17.63 6.54
CA SER A 19 -3.58 17.31 5.11
C SER A 19 -5.04 16.96 4.79
N ARG A 20 -5.74 16.27 5.71
CA ARG A 20 -7.16 15.93 5.53
C ARG A 20 -8.04 17.17 5.63
N ILE A 21 -7.82 17.99 6.66
CA ILE A 21 -8.53 19.27 6.85
C ILE A 21 -8.33 20.18 5.64
N LEU A 22 -7.11 20.29 5.13
CA LEU A 22 -6.79 21.06 3.93
C LEU A 22 -7.61 20.58 2.72
N VAL A 23 -7.59 19.28 2.44
CA VAL A 23 -8.35 18.70 1.31
C VAL A 23 -9.84 18.94 1.47
N PHE A 24 -10.40 18.74 2.67
CA PHE A 24 -11.82 19.04 2.94
C PHE A 24 -12.17 20.50 2.74
N THR A 25 -11.32 21.40 3.23
CA THR A 25 -11.50 22.85 3.07
C THR A 25 -11.50 23.22 1.59
N LEU A 26 -10.58 22.64 0.79
CA LEU A 26 -10.53 22.85 -0.65
C LEU A 26 -11.76 22.28 -1.37
N ILE A 27 -12.24 21.09 -0.99
CA ILE A 27 -13.48 20.51 -1.55
C ILE A 27 -14.66 21.46 -1.31
N ILE A 28 -14.84 21.92 -0.07
CA ILE A 28 -15.93 22.83 0.30
C ILE A 28 -15.79 24.15 -0.46
N PHE A 29 -14.59 24.73 -0.49
CA PHE A 29 -14.30 25.97 -1.20
C PHE A 29 -14.65 25.88 -2.69
N PHE A 30 -14.19 24.84 -3.39
CA PHE A 30 -14.45 24.68 -4.82
C PHE A 30 -15.90 24.32 -5.13
N ARG A 31 -16.62 23.67 -4.22
CA ARG A 31 -18.06 23.41 -4.33
C ARG A 31 -18.92 24.64 -4.16
N ILE A 32 -18.46 25.62 -3.39
CA ILE A 32 -19.12 26.93 -3.27
C ILE A 32 -18.84 27.75 -4.53
N LEU A 33 -17.63 27.67 -5.07
CA LEU A 33 -17.19 28.49 -6.20
C LEU A 33 -17.73 28.01 -7.56
N ALA A 34 -17.88 26.69 -7.75
CA ALA A 34 -18.26 26.10 -9.03
C ALA A 34 -19.48 25.18 -8.90
N SER A 35 -20.27 25.10 -9.97
CA SER A 35 -21.36 24.13 -10.09
C SER A 35 -20.82 22.76 -10.51
N PRO A 36 -21.43 21.66 -10.04
CA PRO A 36 -21.05 20.33 -10.46
C PRO A 36 -21.35 20.14 -11.95
N TYR A 37 -20.41 19.53 -12.68
CA TYR A 37 -20.56 19.18 -14.10
C TYR A 37 -21.65 18.13 -14.34
N ASP A 38 -21.82 17.21 -13.38
CA ASP A 38 -22.81 16.12 -13.43
C ASP A 38 -23.57 16.04 -12.10
N THR A 39 -24.88 15.80 -12.16
CA THR A 39 -25.78 15.62 -11.02
C THR A 39 -26.25 14.17 -10.85
N SER A 40 -25.73 13.23 -11.64
CA SER A 40 -26.11 11.82 -11.64
C SER A 40 -26.01 11.15 -10.26
N ALA A 41 -25.11 11.62 -9.39
CA ALA A 41 -25.02 11.16 -8.00
C ALA A 41 -26.24 11.48 -7.14
N SER A 42 -27.10 12.42 -7.53
CA SER A 42 -28.37 12.68 -6.83
C SER A 42 -29.42 11.60 -7.09
N LEU A 43 -29.23 10.77 -8.13
CA LEU A 43 -30.10 9.63 -8.40
C LEU A 43 -29.96 8.59 -7.29
N ASN A 44 -31.07 8.31 -6.62
CA ASN A 44 -31.18 7.31 -5.57
C ASN A 44 -32.47 6.50 -5.72
N PRO A 45 -32.53 5.55 -6.67
CA PRO A 45 -33.68 4.65 -6.79
C PRO A 45 -33.84 3.79 -5.51
N PRO A 46 -35.01 3.19 -5.24
CA PRO A 46 -35.16 2.23 -4.13
C PRO A 46 -34.27 1.00 -4.32
N CYS A 47 -33.98 0.26 -3.25
CA CYS A 47 -33.26 -1.02 -3.37
C CYS A 47 -34.16 -2.07 -4.04
N LEU A 48 -33.59 -2.96 -4.85
CA LEU A 48 -34.34 -4.00 -5.58
C LEU A 48 -35.03 -5.00 -4.64
N THR A 49 -34.50 -5.17 -3.43
CA THR A 49 -34.98 -6.14 -2.43
C THR A 49 -35.91 -5.54 -1.38
N SER A 50 -36.05 -4.21 -1.31
CA SER A 50 -36.93 -3.54 -0.35
C SER A 50 -38.15 -2.93 -1.06
N ASN A 51 -39.35 -3.26 -0.57
CA ASN A 51 -40.61 -2.62 -0.98
C ASN A 51 -40.76 -1.20 -0.41
N ASP A 52 -39.66 -0.55 0.01
CA ASP A 52 -39.70 0.76 0.64
C ASP A 52 -39.98 1.85 -0.38
N THR A 53 -41.20 2.38 -0.32
CA THR A 53 -41.70 3.53 -1.09
C THR A 53 -41.28 4.89 -0.50
N HIS A 54 -40.34 4.91 0.44
CA HIS A 54 -39.92 6.13 1.11
C HIS A 54 -38.84 6.88 0.32
N HIS A 55 -39.29 7.73 -0.61
CA HIS A 55 -38.47 8.78 -1.20
C HIS A 55 -38.25 9.92 -0.18
N SER A 56 -37.20 9.82 0.63
CA SER A 56 -36.72 11.00 1.36
C SER A 56 -35.78 11.82 0.47
N ARG A 57 -36.34 12.79 -0.26
CA ARG A 57 -35.58 13.91 -0.83
C ARG A 57 -35.20 14.86 0.30
N ILE A 58 -34.24 14.47 1.14
CA ILE A 58 -33.60 15.42 2.04
C ILE A 58 -32.20 15.65 1.50
N ASP A 59 -32.11 16.73 0.73
CA ASP A 59 -30.88 17.28 0.18
C ASP A 59 -30.02 17.79 1.35
N SER A 60 -28.98 17.04 1.69
CA SER A 60 -28.02 17.45 2.71
C SER A 60 -26.70 17.82 2.02
N SER A 61 -26.00 18.82 2.54
CA SER A 61 -24.67 19.19 2.02
C SER A 61 -23.68 18.01 2.03
N ILE A 62 -23.91 17.02 2.89
CA ILE A 62 -23.14 15.77 2.95
C ILE A 62 -23.41 14.88 1.73
N GLN A 63 -24.67 14.82 1.24
CA GLN A 63 -25.01 14.08 0.03
C GLN A 63 -24.38 14.68 -1.22
N ASN A 64 -24.24 16.01 -1.27
CA ASN A 64 -23.52 16.67 -2.36
C ASN A 64 -22.04 16.25 -2.43
N GLY A 65 -21.47 15.76 -1.32
CA GLY A 65 -20.12 15.18 -1.29
C GLY A 65 -20.02 13.74 -1.80
N VAL A 66 -21.13 13.06 -2.11
CA VAL A 66 -21.10 11.70 -2.69
C VAL A 66 -20.91 11.82 -4.19
N VAL A 67 -19.67 11.67 -4.66
CA VAL A 67 -19.30 11.83 -6.08
C VAL A 67 -18.58 10.60 -6.63
N TRP A 68 -18.67 10.39 -7.95
CA TRP A 68 -17.94 9.33 -8.65
C TRP A 68 -18.17 7.95 -8.02
N ASP A 69 -17.10 7.17 -7.80
CA ASP A 69 -17.14 5.83 -7.23
C ASP A 69 -17.80 5.77 -5.84
N SER A 70 -17.87 6.89 -5.11
CA SER A 70 -18.54 6.99 -3.81
C SER A 70 -20.00 6.54 -3.87
N VAL A 71 -20.68 6.78 -5.00
CA VAL A 71 -22.08 6.37 -5.21
C VAL A 71 -22.21 4.86 -5.09
N TYR A 72 -21.28 4.09 -5.65
CA TYR A 72 -21.30 2.64 -5.56
C TYR A 72 -21.02 2.14 -4.15
N PHE A 73 -20.04 2.71 -3.44
CA PHE A 73 -19.74 2.30 -2.07
C PHE A 73 -20.92 2.53 -1.11
N ILE A 74 -21.58 3.69 -1.21
CA ILE A 74 -22.77 3.99 -0.40
C ILE A 74 -23.95 3.12 -0.82
N ARG A 75 -24.15 2.89 -2.12
CA ARG A 75 -25.22 2.02 -2.63
C ARG A 75 -25.05 0.58 -2.14
N ILE A 76 -23.83 0.04 -2.18
CA ILE A 76 -23.55 -1.31 -1.68
C ILE A 76 -23.77 -1.38 -0.17
N ALA A 77 -23.37 -0.36 0.58
CA ALA A 77 -23.60 -0.31 2.03
C ALA A 77 -25.11 -0.26 2.39
N GLN A 78 -25.93 0.32 1.51
CA GLN A 78 -27.37 0.46 1.70
C GLN A 78 -28.17 -0.76 1.20
N CYS A 79 -27.89 -1.24 -0.01
CA CYS A 79 -28.71 -2.21 -0.73
C CYS A 79 -28.00 -3.55 -1.00
N GLY A 80 -26.71 -3.67 -0.68
CA GLY A 80 -25.89 -4.81 -1.06
C GLY A 80 -25.49 -4.81 -2.54
N TYR A 81 -25.02 -5.96 -3.02
CA TYR A 81 -24.57 -6.12 -4.40
C TYR A 81 -25.73 -6.47 -5.35
N GLU A 82 -26.33 -5.43 -5.93
CA GLU A 82 -27.50 -5.57 -6.81
C GLU A 82 -27.14 -5.83 -8.28
N TYR A 83 -26.08 -5.18 -8.78
CA TYR A 83 -25.72 -5.18 -10.19
C TYR A 83 -24.35 -5.82 -10.42
N GLU A 84 -24.15 -6.38 -11.62
CA GLU A 84 -22.88 -7.06 -11.98
C GLU A 84 -21.67 -6.13 -11.82
N GLN A 85 -21.77 -4.88 -12.31
CA GLN A 85 -20.67 -3.91 -12.25
C GLN A 85 -20.29 -3.50 -10.82
N THR A 86 -21.17 -3.64 -9.83
CA THR A 86 -20.84 -3.21 -8.45
C THR A 86 -19.81 -4.13 -7.79
N TYR A 87 -19.63 -5.36 -8.29
CA TYR A 87 -18.57 -6.27 -7.84
C TYR A 87 -17.14 -5.81 -8.22
N ALA A 88 -16.98 -4.72 -8.98
CA ALA A 88 -15.69 -4.05 -9.09
C ALA A 88 -15.25 -3.37 -7.78
N PHE A 89 -16.20 -3.00 -6.92
CA PHE A 89 -15.98 -2.35 -5.63
C PHE A 89 -15.97 -3.41 -4.54
N LEU A 90 -14.81 -3.65 -3.94
CA LEU A 90 -14.62 -4.74 -2.99
C LEU A 90 -15.27 -4.45 -1.61
N PRO A 91 -15.60 -5.49 -0.82
CA PRO A 91 -16.60 -5.37 0.24
C PRO A 91 -16.15 -4.69 1.51
N LEU A 92 -14.86 -4.49 1.77
CA LEU A 92 -14.41 -4.02 3.08
C LEU A 92 -14.97 -2.64 3.44
N LEU A 93 -14.89 -1.67 2.52
CA LEU A 93 -15.38 -0.31 2.79
C LEU A 93 -16.91 -0.31 2.99
N PRO A 94 -17.74 -0.86 2.08
CA PRO A 94 -19.18 -0.94 2.29
C PRO A 94 -19.56 -1.63 3.61
N LEU A 95 -18.95 -2.77 3.92
CA LEU A 95 -19.21 -3.48 5.19
C LEU A 95 -18.85 -2.65 6.42
N SER A 96 -17.72 -1.93 6.36
CA SER A 96 -17.32 -1.04 7.45
C SER A 96 -18.32 0.10 7.63
N ILE A 97 -18.81 0.69 6.52
CA ILE A 97 -19.83 1.74 6.55
C ILE A 97 -21.11 1.20 7.19
N SER A 98 -21.64 0.07 6.72
CA SER A 98 -22.88 -0.52 7.25
C SER A 98 -22.77 -0.93 8.72
N PHE A 99 -21.59 -1.34 9.18
CA PHE A 99 -21.36 -1.73 10.57
C PHE A 99 -21.26 -0.54 11.53
N PHE A 100 -20.56 0.54 11.13
CA PHE A 100 -20.33 1.71 12.00
C PHE A 100 -21.37 2.82 11.84
N SER A 101 -22.22 2.79 10.81
CA SER A 101 -23.27 3.80 10.62
C SER A 101 -24.35 3.80 11.71
N PRO A 102 -24.91 2.65 12.16
CA PRO A 102 -26.05 2.65 13.08
C PRO A 102 -25.69 3.14 14.50
N THR A 103 -24.41 3.07 14.87
CA THR A 103 -23.94 3.33 16.23
C THR A 103 -23.59 4.79 16.51
N LEU A 104 -23.38 5.61 15.49
CA LEU A 104 -22.75 6.92 15.68
C LEU A 104 -23.72 8.11 15.62
N PHE A 105 -24.77 8.11 14.78
CA PHE A 105 -25.68 9.28 14.65
C PHE A 105 -27.11 8.95 14.17
N SER A 106 -27.97 8.43 15.07
CA SER A 106 -29.36 8.04 14.76
C SER A 106 -30.31 9.17 14.31
N PHE A 107 -29.86 10.43 14.30
CA PHE A 107 -30.67 11.61 13.95
C PHE A 107 -30.56 12.03 12.48
N LEU A 108 -29.61 11.47 11.72
CA LEU A 108 -29.41 11.81 10.30
C LEU A 108 -30.20 10.89 9.38
N PRO A 109 -30.65 11.36 8.19
CA PRO A 109 -31.18 10.49 7.15
C PRO A 109 -30.17 9.39 6.81
N GLN A 110 -30.64 8.16 6.57
CA GLN A 110 -29.80 6.97 6.41
C GLN A 110 -28.65 7.17 5.41
N ARG A 111 -28.90 7.75 4.23
CA ARG A 111 -27.86 7.98 3.22
C ARG A 111 -26.80 9.00 3.67
N SER A 112 -27.21 10.07 4.34
CA SER A 112 -26.31 11.09 4.89
C SER A 112 -25.46 10.52 6.02
N LEU A 113 -26.04 9.64 6.84
CA LEU A 113 -25.36 8.91 7.90
C LEU A 113 -24.29 7.99 7.33
N LEU A 114 -24.62 7.18 6.32
CA LEU A 114 -23.66 6.30 5.63
C LEU A 114 -22.50 7.12 5.03
N ALA A 115 -22.80 8.24 4.37
CA ALA A 115 -21.79 9.12 3.80
C ALA A 115 -20.86 9.72 4.86
N PHE A 116 -21.42 10.22 5.98
CA PHE A 116 -20.64 10.75 7.09
C PHE A 116 -19.73 9.67 7.70
N SER A 117 -20.25 8.48 7.99
CA SER A 117 -19.48 7.36 8.50
C SER A 117 -18.34 6.97 7.55
N ALA A 118 -18.60 6.97 6.24
CA ALA A 118 -17.59 6.68 5.24
C ALA A 118 -16.44 7.70 5.24
N TYR A 119 -16.75 9.00 5.30
CA TYR A 119 -15.75 10.05 5.44
C TYR A 119 -14.93 9.89 6.72
N LEU A 120 -15.57 9.62 7.84
CA LEU A 120 -14.89 9.42 9.13
C LEU A 120 -13.94 8.21 9.07
N ILE A 121 -14.42 7.05 8.60
CA ILE A 121 -13.64 5.82 8.48
C ILE A 121 -12.39 6.07 7.62
N ASN A 122 -12.54 6.69 6.46
CA ASN A 122 -11.42 6.89 5.53
C ASN A 122 -10.37 7.85 6.06
N ASN A 123 -10.78 8.94 6.71
CA ASN A 123 -9.82 9.92 7.23
C ASN A 123 -9.11 9.40 8.48
N LEU A 124 -9.80 8.66 9.36
CA LEU A 124 -9.15 7.96 10.48
C LEU A 124 -8.19 6.88 9.97
N ALA A 125 -8.61 6.09 8.98
CA ALA A 125 -7.75 5.09 8.35
C ALA A 125 -6.50 5.72 7.75
N PHE A 126 -6.60 6.87 7.10
CA PHE A 126 -5.43 7.56 6.53
C PHE A 126 -4.44 8.03 7.60
N VAL A 127 -4.92 8.60 8.71
CA VAL A 127 -4.05 9.01 9.83
C VAL A 127 -3.30 7.81 10.41
N LEU A 128 -4.00 6.68 10.61
CA LEU A 128 -3.36 5.43 11.04
C LEU A 128 -2.39 4.88 9.99
N ALA A 129 -2.71 4.99 8.70
CA ALA A 129 -1.82 4.58 7.60
C ALA A 129 -0.51 5.38 7.64
N ALA A 130 -0.58 6.71 7.86
CA ALA A 130 0.60 7.56 7.97
C ALA A 130 1.48 7.17 9.17
N LEU A 131 0.88 6.82 10.31
CA LEU A 131 1.61 6.35 11.49
C LEU A 131 2.32 5.01 11.21
N TYR A 132 1.63 4.03 10.62
CA TYR A 132 2.25 2.76 10.23
C TYR A 132 3.34 2.97 9.17
N PHE A 133 3.13 3.91 8.24
CA PHE A 133 4.11 4.25 7.23
C PHE A 133 5.40 4.80 7.84
N TYR A 134 5.29 5.73 8.79
CA TYR A 134 6.44 6.27 9.52
C TYR A 134 7.21 5.17 10.24
N ARG A 135 6.51 4.36 11.04
CA ARG A 135 7.14 3.27 11.81
C ARG A 135 7.82 2.23 10.91
N LEU A 136 7.18 1.86 9.79
CA LEU A 136 7.78 0.99 8.79
C LEU A 136 9.04 1.62 8.18
N SER A 137 8.97 2.91 7.82
CA SER A 137 10.07 3.65 7.20
C SER A 137 11.28 3.74 8.13
N VAL A 138 11.09 4.02 9.42
CA VAL A 138 12.17 4.06 10.41
C VAL A 138 12.87 2.70 10.52
N ILE A 139 12.12 1.58 10.51
CA ILE A 139 12.71 0.24 10.61
C ILE A 139 13.53 -0.11 9.36
N ILE A 140 13.01 0.23 8.17
CA ILE A 140 13.63 -0.16 6.90
C ILE A 140 14.81 0.74 6.53
N LEU A 141 14.62 2.06 6.62
CA LEU A 141 15.64 3.04 6.21
C LEU A 141 16.71 3.25 7.27
N LYS A 142 16.42 2.97 8.55
CA LYS A 142 17.31 3.26 9.70
C LYS A 142 17.74 4.73 9.81
N ASP A 143 16.98 5.63 9.18
CA ASP A 143 17.17 7.09 9.18
C ASP A 143 15.81 7.75 9.49
N THR A 144 15.73 8.44 10.63
CA THR A 144 14.49 9.07 11.12
C THR A 144 14.10 10.29 10.31
N ASP A 145 15.06 11.08 9.83
CA ASP A 145 14.80 12.33 9.10
C ASP A 145 14.26 12.02 7.70
N ILE A 146 14.86 11.05 7.01
CA ILE A 146 14.37 10.58 5.71
C ILE A 146 12.99 9.93 5.87
N ALA A 147 12.78 9.12 6.93
CA ALA A 147 11.49 8.49 7.22
C ALA A 147 10.38 9.50 7.51
N LEU A 148 10.67 10.53 8.32
CA LEU A 148 9.73 11.60 8.63
C LEU A 148 9.36 12.39 7.38
N ARG A 149 10.34 12.82 6.59
CA ARG A 149 10.09 13.55 5.34
C ARG A 149 9.32 12.72 4.32
N ALA A 150 9.64 11.42 4.18
CA ALA A 150 8.87 10.51 3.34
C ALA A 150 7.41 10.44 3.79
N THR A 151 7.17 10.37 5.09
CA THR A 151 5.81 10.30 5.64
C THR A 151 5.05 11.60 5.44
N VAL A 152 5.70 12.75 5.59
CA VAL A 152 5.10 14.05 5.29
C VAL A 152 4.72 14.15 3.81
N LEU A 153 5.57 13.68 2.89
CA LEU A 153 5.22 13.58 1.46
C LEU A 153 4.02 12.64 1.22
N PHE A 154 3.93 11.52 1.96
CA PHE A 154 2.76 10.64 1.91
C PHE A 154 1.49 11.35 2.39
N CYS A 155 1.55 12.20 3.43
CA CYS A 155 0.42 12.99 3.90
C CYS A 155 -0.10 13.96 2.83
N PHE A 156 0.80 14.54 2.03
CA PHE A 156 0.49 15.47 0.94
C PHE A 156 0.73 14.84 -0.43
N ASN A 157 0.29 13.60 -0.62
CA ASN A 157 0.47 12.91 -1.89
C ASN A 157 -0.55 13.37 -2.96
N PRO A 158 -0.24 13.22 -4.26
CA PRO A 158 -1.13 13.58 -5.37
C PRO A 158 -2.51 12.89 -5.38
N ALA A 159 -2.62 11.69 -4.80
CA ALA A 159 -3.88 10.95 -4.66
C ALA A 159 -4.68 11.36 -3.40
N SER A 160 -4.30 12.46 -2.71
CA SER A 160 -4.89 12.86 -1.42
C SER A 160 -6.40 13.01 -1.45
N ILE A 161 -6.99 13.40 -2.58
CA ILE A 161 -8.45 13.50 -2.72
C ILE A 161 -9.14 12.15 -2.51
N PHE A 162 -8.57 11.05 -3.01
CA PHE A 162 -9.11 9.69 -2.83
C PHE A 162 -8.89 9.18 -1.39
N TYR A 163 -7.83 9.64 -0.73
CA TYR A 163 -7.61 9.33 0.69
C TYR A 163 -8.54 10.10 1.64
N SER A 164 -9.09 11.24 1.21
CA SER A 164 -10.06 12.02 2.00
C SER A 164 -11.52 11.72 1.67
N SER A 165 -11.80 11.23 0.46
CA SER A 165 -13.16 10.97 -0.05
C SER A 165 -13.63 9.54 0.24
N ILE A 166 -14.87 9.19 -0.14
CA ILE A 166 -15.48 7.86 0.10
C ILE A 166 -14.92 6.82 -0.89
N TYR A 167 -13.70 6.40 -0.63
CA TYR A 167 -12.87 5.56 -1.48
C TYR A 167 -12.10 4.52 -0.66
N ALA A 168 -11.75 3.38 -1.26
CA ALA A 168 -11.12 2.26 -0.54
C ALA A 168 -9.63 2.45 -0.24
N GLU A 169 -9.02 3.51 -0.77
CA GLU A 169 -7.61 3.83 -0.76
C GLU A 169 -7.03 3.92 0.65
N SER A 170 -7.73 4.61 1.57
CA SER A 170 -7.28 4.78 2.96
C SER A 170 -7.30 3.47 3.75
N LEU A 171 -8.37 2.69 3.60
CA LEU A 171 -8.47 1.36 4.23
C LEU A 171 -7.44 0.39 3.67
N TYR A 172 -7.22 0.41 2.36
CA TYR A 172 -6.16 -0.37 1.73
C TYR A 172 -4.78 0.03 2.27
N ALA A 173 -4.48 1.32 2.36
CA ALA A 173 -3.19 1.81 2.84
C ALA A 173 -2.92 1.43 4.29
N VAL A 174 -3.88 1.62 5.22
CA VAL A 174 -3.67 1.26 6.63
C VAL A 174 -3.45 -0.24 6.81
N LEU A 175 -4.20 -1.08 6.08
CA LEU A 175 -4.08 -2.54 6.16
C LEU A 175 -2.82 -3.06 5.49
N SER A 176 -2.46 -2.53 4.32
CA SER A 176 -1.24 -2.93 3.61
C SER A 176 0.01 -2.48 4.35
N LEU A 177 0.11 -1.19 4.72
CA LEU A 177 1.27 -0.65 5.44
C LEU A 177 1.35 -1.17 6.87
N GLY A 178 0.21 -1.32 7.56
CA GLY A 178 0.15 -1.96 8.87
C GLY A 178 0.57 -3.43 8.80
N GLY A 179 0.07 -4.17 7.81
CA GLY A 179 0.48 -5.55 7.55
C GLY A 179 1.99 -5.68 7.31
N LEU A 180 2.56 -4.80 6.49
CA LEU A 180 4.01 -4.73 6.24
C LEU A 180 4.80 -4.36 7.49
N TYR A 181 4.34 -3.41 8.29
CA TYR A 181 4.95 -3.06 9.58
C TYR A 181 5.00 -4.26 10.53
N TYR A 182 3.89 -4.97 10.70
CA TYR A 182 3.85 -6.15 11.55
C TYR A 182 4.65 -7.33 10.99
N PHE A 183 4.71 -7.45 9.66
CA PHE A 183 5.52 -8.44 8.97
C PHE A 183 7.01 -8.24 9.29
N VAL A 184 7.49 -7.02 9.11
CA VAL A 184 8.85 -6.57 9.43
C VAL A 184 9.15 -6.67 10.93
N SER A 185 8.15 -6.44 11.78
CA SER A 185 8.27 -6.57 13.24
C SER A 185 8.29 -8.03 13.74
N GLY A 186 8.09 -9.02 12.86
CA GLY A 186 8.09 -10.45 13.19
C GLY A 186 6.75 -11.01 13.70
N LYS A 187 5.67 -10.22 13.68
CA LYS A 187 4.31 -10.67 14.05
C LYS A 187 3.59 -11.25 12.83
N ASN A 188 4.14 -12.34 12.29
CA ASN A 188 3.78 -12.88 10.97
C ASN A 188 2.28 -13.22 10.79
N ASN A 189 1.61 -13.80 11.79
CA ASN A 189 0.20 -14.19 11.64
C ASN A 189 -0.73 -12.96 11.59
N PHE A 190 -0.47 -11.96 12.43
CA PHE A 190 -1.23 -10.71 12.40
C PHE A 190 -0.95 -9.91 11.12
N ALA A 191 0.29 -9.95 10.64
CA ALA A 191 0.64 -9.38 9.35
C ALA A 191 -0.15 -10.01 8.20
N VAL A 192 -0.20 -11.35 8.12
CA VAL A 192 -0.96 -12.08 7.10
C VAL A 192 -2.45 -11.73 7.17
N LEU A 193 -3.03 -11.61 8.37
CA LEU A 193 -4.42 -11.17 8.54
C LEU A 193 -4.65 -9.78 7.94
N LEU A 194 -3.83 -8.79 8.28
CA LEU A 194 -3.98 -7.43 7.75
C LEU A 194 -3.75 -7.37 6.24
N LEU A 195 -2.75 -8.09 5.72
CA LEU A 195 -2.50 -8.18 4.28
C LEU A 195 -3.66 -8.86 3.54
N ALA A 196 -4.26 -9.90 4.11
CA ALA A 196 -5.46 -10.54 3.56
C ALA A 196 -6.65 -9.57 3.53
N LEU A 197 -6.89 -8.85 4.63
CA LEU A 197 -7.95 -7.83 4.71
C LEU A 197 -7.72 -6.68 3.73
N SER A 198 -6.47 -6.32 3.42
CA SER A 198 -6.17 -5.33 2.39
C SER A 198 -6.71 -5.77 1.01
N GLY A 199 -6.74 -7.08 0.75
CA GLY A 199 -7.34 -7.69 -0.43
C GLY A 199 -8.87 -7.58 -0.47
N CYS A 200 -9.55 -7.34 0.66
CA CYS A 200 -10.97 -7.00 0.71
C CYS A 200 -11.25 -5.51 0.47
N ALA A 201 -10.25 -4.64 0.62
CA ALA A 201 -10.38 -3.22 0.31
C ALA A 201 -10.21 -3.00 -1.19
N ARG A 202 -9.17 -3.62 -1.78
CA ARG A 202 -8.80 -3.48 -3.17
C ARG A 202 -8.13 -4.76 -3.69
N SER A 203 -8.34 -5.07 -4.97
CA SER A 203 -7.79 -6.27 -5.60
C SER A 203 -6.26 -6.34 -5.58
N ASN A 204 -5.57 -5.19 -5.61
CA ASN A 204 -4.12 -5.13 -5.50
C ASN A 204 -3.59 -5.57 -4.13
N GLY A 205 -4.43 -5.67 -3.10
CA GLY A 205 -4.04 -6.28 -1.81
C GLY A 205 -3.62 -7.74 -1.94
N ALA A 206 -4.16 -8.48 -2.91
CA ALA A 206 -3.73 -9.86 -3.18
C ALA A 206 -2.24 -9.93 -3.58
N LEU A 207 -1.72 -8.88 -4.25
CA LEU A 207 -0.32 -8.81 -4.68
C LEU A 207 0.66 -8.66 -3.50
N ASN A 208 0.18 -8.30 -2.31
CA ASN A 208 1.00 -8.27 -1.10
C ASN A 208 1.53 -9.66 -0.71
N ALA A 209 0.95 -10.75 -1.23
CA ALA A 209 1.51 -12.09 -1.11
C ALA A 209 2.95 -12.17 -1.63
N GLY A 210 3.33 -11.32 -2.59
CA GLY A 210 4.69 -11.23 -3.13
C GLY A 210 5.76 -10.99 -2.05
N TYR A 211 5.46 -10.24 -0.98
CA TYR A 211 6.39 -10.04 0.13
C TYR A 211 6.62 -11.34 0.93
N ILE A 212 5.57 -12.14 1.10
CA ILE A 212 5.67 -13.46 1.76
C ILE A 212 6.45 -14.41 0.86
N CYS A 213 6.13 -14.47 -0.44
CA CYS A 213 6.85 -15.29 -1.41
C CYS A 213 8.34 -14.94 -1.44
N PHE A 214 8.69 -13.66 -1.45
CA PHE A 214 10.07 -13.19 -1.42
C PHE A 214 10.80 -13.64 -0.15
N GLN A 215 10.18 -13.49 1.04
CA GLN A 215 10.77 -13.98 2.28
C GLN A 215 10.92 -15.51 2.29
N THR A 216 9.90 -16.24 1.84
CA THR A 216 9.92 -17.71 1.76
C THR A 216 11.05 -18.18 0.85
N MET A 217 11.21 -17.57 -0.33
CA MET A 217 12.29 -17.87 -1.27
C MET A 217 13.67 -17.77 -0.60
N HIS A 218 13.91 -16.68 0.12
CA HIS A 218 15.16 -16.44 0.85
C HIS A 218 15.40 -17.43 2.00
N ARG A 219 14.36 -17.74 2.78
CA ARG A 219 14.45 -18.70 3.89
C ARG A 219 14.68 -20.13 3.41
N VAL A 220 14.05 -20.52 2.30
CA VAL A 220 14.25 -21.84 1.65
C VAL A 220 15.67 -21.98 1.15
N TYR A 221 16.19 -20.95 0.47
CA TYR A 221 17.59 -20.93 0.02
C TYR A 221 18.56 -21.15 1.19
N HIS A 222 18.38 -20.42 2.30
CA HIS A 222 19.20 -20.60 3.49
C HIS A 222 19.07 -22.02 4.09
N ALA A 223 17.85 -22.56 4.17
CA ALA A 223 17.62 -23.90 4.72
C ALA A 223 18.27 -25.01 3.87
N LEU A 224 18.21 -24.90 2.54
CA LEU A 224 18.77 -25.88 1.61
C LEU A 224 20.30 -25.78 1.50
N PHE A 225 20.84 -24.57 1.26
CA PHE A 225 22.25 -24.43 0.90
C PHE A 225 23.16 -24.22 2.12
N GLN A 226 22.70 -23.52 3.16
CA GLN A 226 23.53 -23.25 4.34
C GLN A 226 23.33 -24.31 5.43
N ASN A 227 22.07 -24.61 5.78
CA ASN A 227 21.77 -25.58 6.84
C ASN A 227 21.70 -27.02 6.34
N LYS A 228 21.64 -27.25 5.01
CA LYS A 228 21.47 -28.56 4.36
C LYS A 228 20.31 -29.39 4.92
N ASN A 229 19.24 -28.71 5.35
CA ASN A 229 18.08 -29.33 5.98
C ASN A 229 16.85 -29.25 5.06
N VAL A 230 16.61 -30.34 4.32
CA VAL A 230 15.50 -30.44 3.34
C VAL A 230 14.14 -30.43 4.03
N THR A 231 13.99 -31.08 5.19
CA THR A 231 12.73 -31.11 5.94
C THR A 231 12.33 -29.72 6.39
N LEU A 232 13.28 -28.93 6.90
CA LEU A 232 13.05 -27.53 7.26
C LEU A 232 12.66 -26.70 6.02
N ALA A 233 13.34 -26.91 4.89
CA ALA A 233 13.00 -26.22 3.64
C ALA A 233 11.56 -26.53 3.20
N LEU A 234 11.15 -27.80 3.26
CA LEU A 234 9.78 -28.22 2.91
C LEU A 234 8.75 -27.58 3.86
N GLN A 235 9.02 -27.54 5.16
CA GLN A 235 8.15 -26.87 6.14
C GLN A 235 8.00 -25.37 5.82
N ILE A 236 9.09 -24.69 5.49
CA ILE A 236 9.07 -23.26 5.10
C ILE A 236 8.24 -23.05 3.83
N ILE A 237 8.35 -23.94 2.84
CA ILE A 237 7.55 -23.90 1.61
C ILE A 237 6.06 -24.04 1.94
N ILE A 238 5.68 -25.04 2.73
CA ILE A 238 4.28 -25.29 3.11
C ILE A 238 3.70 -24.09 3.87
N VAL A 239 4.43 -23.57 4.87
CA VAL A 239 3.98 -22.41 5.65
C VAL A 239 3.90 -21.15 4.76
N GLY A 240 4.86 -20.94 3.87
CA GLY A 240 4.85 -19.84 2.91
C GLY A 240 3.67 -19.91 1.93
N ALA A 241 3.38 -21.10 1.41
CA ALA A 241 2.26 -21.35 0.52
C ALA A 241 0.93 -21.12 1.25
N LEU A 242 0.77 -21.64 2.46
CA LEU A 242 -0.43 -21.43 3.27
C LEU A 242 -0.66 -19.95 3.57
N ARG A 243 0.37 -19.22 4.00
CA ARG A 243 0.27 -17.77 4.26
C ARG A 243 -0.08 -16.98 3.01
N SER A 244 0.50 -17.34 1.87
CA SER A 244 0.18 -16.70 0.58
C SER A 244 -1.26 -16.99 0.19
N ALA A 245 -1.71 -18.24 0.33
CA ALA A 245 -3.09 -18.64 0.08
C ALA A 245 -4.07 -17.88 1.00
N CYS A 246 -3.74 -17.67 2.29
CA CYS A 246 -4.54 -16.85 3.18
C CYS A 246 -4.67 -15.39 2.72
N ILE A 247 -3.66 -14.82 2.06
CA ILE A 247 -3.73 -13.45 1.51
C ILE A 247 -4.64 -13.40 0.26
N PHE A 248 -4.63 -14.45 -0.56
CA PHE A 248 -5.51 -14.56 -1.73
C PHE A 248 -6.95 -14.95 -1.38
N ALA A 249 -7.16 -15.64 -0.25
CA ALA A 249 -8.45 -16.23 0.12
C ALA A 249 -9.61 -15.23 0.12
N PRO A 250 -9.50 -13.99 0.64
CA PRO A 250 -10.64 -13.08 0.66
C PRO A 250 -11.03 -12.58 -0.74
N PHE A 251 -10.06 -12.38 -1.63
CA PHE A 251 -10.35 -12.04 -3.02
C PHE A 251 -11.07 -13.20 -3.72
N ALA A 252 -10.58 -14.43 -3.54
CA ALA A 252 -11.19 -15.63 -4.09
C ALA A 252 -12.61 -15.87 -3.53
N ALA A 253 -12.80 -15.68 -2.22
CA ALA A 253 -14.11 -15.78 -1.57
C ALA A 253 -15.09 -14.75 -2.15
N PHE A 254 -14.64 -13.53 -2.43
CA PHE A 254 -15.48 -12.52 -3.06
C PHE A 254 -15.83 -12.84 -4.52
N GLN A 255 -14.91 -13.45 -5.28
CA GLN A 255 -15.24 -13.99 -6.62
C GLN A 255 -16.31 -15.10 -6.54
N ALA A 256 -16.16 -16.02 -5.57
CA ALA A 256 -17.11 -17.10 -5.35
C ALA A 256 -18.49 -16.57 -4.91
N TYR A 257 -18.52 -15.55 -4.05
CA TYR A 257 -19.74 -14.86 -3.65
C TYR A 257 -20.46 -14.22 -4.85
N GLY A 258 -19.73 -13.56 -5.75
CA GLY A 258 -20.29 -13.03 -6.98
C GLY A 258 -20.83 -14.10 -7.93
N TYR A 259 -20.10 -15.22 -8.07
CA TYR A 259 -20.58 -16.38 -8.83
C TYR A 259 -21.87 -16.97 -8.24
N TYR A 260 -21.94 -17.12 -6.92
CA TYR A 260 -23.13 -17.63 -6.24
C TYR A 260 -24.35 -16.74 -6.51
N ASN A 261 -24.22 -15.42 -6.34
CA ASN A 261 -25.33 -14.50 -6.52
C ASN A 261 -25.78 -14.32 -7.98
N MET A 262 -24.85 -14.42 -8.95
CA MET A 262 -25.13 -14.10 -10.35
C MET A 262 -25.36 -15.32 -11.24
N CYS A 263 -24.77 -16.47 -10.92
CA CYS A 263 -24.79 -17.64 -11.79
C CYS A 263 -25.63 -18.81 -11.25
N VAL A 264 -25.70 -19.00 -9.92
CA VAL A 264 -26.39 -20.16 -9.33
C VAL A 264 -27.91 -19.97 -9.39
N GLY A 265 -28.64 -21.02 -9.76
CA GLY A 265 -30.11 -21.03 -9.81
C GLY A 265 -30.72 -20.36 -11.05
N ARG A 266 -29.91 -19.99 -12.04
CA ARG A 266 -30.38 -19.42 -13.32
C ARG A 266 -30.37 -20.44 -14.45
N LEU A 267 -31.22 -20.23 -15.45
CA LEU A 267 -31.28 -21.09 -16.65
C LEU A 267 -30.03 -20.89 -17.53
N PRO A 268 -29.52 -21.93 -18.22
CA PRO A 268 -28.31 -21.84 -19.05
C PRO A 268 -28.32 -20.74 -20.12
N ASP A 269 -29.50 -20.38 -20.63
CA ASP A 269 -29.68 -19.34 -21.64
C ASP A 269 -29.66 -17.92 -21.07
N GLU A 270 -29.91 -17.77 -19.76
CA GLU A 270 -29.91 -16.48 -19.05
C GLU A 270 -28.56 -16.17 -18.37
N ILE A 271 -27.72 -17.20 -18.22
CA ILE A 271 -26.44 -17.10 -17.54
C ILE A 271 -25.42 -16.32 -18.38
N ARG A 272 -24.71 -15.41 -17.72
CA ARG A 272 -23.66 -14.58 -18.32
C ARG A 272 -22.50 -15.42 -18.87
N PRO A 273 -21.81 -14.97 -19.95
CA PRO A 273 -20.75 -15.76 -20.59
C PRO A 273 -19.61 -16.17 -19.65
N TRP A 274 -19.23 -15.30 -18.70
CA TRP A 274 -18.14 -15.57 -17.76
C TRP A 274 -18.47 -16.70 -16.78
N CYS A 275 -19.74 -16.92 -16.44
CA CYS A 275 -20.16 -18.05 -15.60
C CYS A 275 -19.89 -19.40 -16.28
N LYS A 276 -19.89 -19.45 -17.63
CA LYS A 276 -19.68 -20.69 -18.42
C LYS A 276 -18.20 -21.04 -18.62
N THR A 277 -17.29 -20.15 -18.21
CA THR A 277 -15.85 -20.37 -18.39
C THR A 277 -15.30 -21.35 -17.34
N ARG A 278 -14.22 -22.07 -17.68
CA ARG A 278 -13.61 -23.09 -16.80
C ARG A 278 -13.24 -22.54 -15.42
N VAL A 279 -12.83 -21.27 -15.36
CA VAL A 279 -12.58 -20.55 -14.11
C VAL A 279 -13.39 -19.25 -14.17
N PRO A 280 -14.59 -19.19 -13.56
CA PRO A 280 -15.46 -18.03 -13.64
C PRO A 280 -14.88 -16.87 -12.83
N LEU A 281 -14.19 -15.95 -13.51
CA LEU A 281 -13.58 -14.76 -12.90
C LEU A 281 -14.41 -13.51 -13.17
N LEU A 282 -15.35 -13.23 -12.26
CA LEU A 282 -16.24 -12.06 -12.32
C LEU A 282 -15.45 -10.75 -12.44
N TYR A 283 -14.44 -10.54 -11.59
CA TYR A 283 -13.67 -9.30 -11.59
C TYR A 283 -12.96 -9.04 -12.93
N ASN A 284 -12.36 -10.08 -13.53
CA ASN A 284 -11.70 -9.95 -14.82
C ASN A 284 -12.70 -9.66 -15.95
N TYR A 285 -13.85 -10.34 -15.94
CA TYR A 285 -14.93 -10.06 -16.89
C TYR A 285 -15.39 -8.61 -16.78
N ILE A 286 -15.63 -8.13 -15.56
CA ILE A 286 -16.06 -6.77 -15.30
C ILE A 286 -15.04 -5.74 -15.83
N GLN A 287 -13.76 -5.91 -15.48
CA GLN A 287 -12.67 -5.03 -15.91
C GLN A 287 -12.58 -4.96 -17.43
N SER A 288 -12.71 -6.10 -18.13
CA SER A 288 -12.66 -6.15 -19.59
C SER A 288 -13.94 -5.65 -20.26
N HIS A 289 -15.13 -6.04 -19.78
CA HIS A 289 -16.41 -5.82 -20.46
C HIS A 289 -16.95 -4.41 -20.24
N TYR A 290 -16.96 -3.94 -18.99
CA TYR A 290 -17.51 -2.63 -18.65
C TYR A 290 -16.49 -1.50 -18.76
N TRP A 291 -15.23 -1.81 -18.45
CA TRP A 291 -14.17 -0.80 -18.41
C TRP A 291 -13.16 -0.92 -19.54
N GLY A 292 -13.15 -1.99 -20.35
CA GLY A 292 -12.21 -2.13 -21.47
C GLY A 292 -10.74 -2.32 -21.05
N VAL A 293 -10.48 -2.73 -19.81
CA VAL A 293 -9.13 -2.98 -19.28
C VAL A 293 -8.53 -4.21 -19.96
N GLY A 294 -7.22 -4.18 -20.19
CA GLY A 294 -6.47 -5.29 -20.77
C GLY A 294 -5.12 -4.87 -21.32
N PHE A 295 -4.26 -5.84 -21.58
CA PHE A 295 -2.89 -5.61 -22.05
C PHE A 295 -2.88 -4.74 -23.32
N LEU A 296 -2.20 -3.60 -23.21
CA LEU A 296 -2.03 -2.56 -24.23
C LEU A 296 -3.33 -1.96 -24.82
N ARG A 297 -4.51 -2.29 -24.29
CA ARG A 297 -5.79 -1.80 -24.83
C ARG A 297 -5.96 -0.28 -24.70
N TYR A 298 -5.29 0.32 -23.73
CA TYR A 298 -5.36 1.75 -23.47
C TYR A 298 -4.40 2.61 -24.31
N PHE A 299 -3.49 1.98 -25.08
CA PHE A 299 -2.51 2.68 -25.92
C PHE A 299 -3.14 3.20 -27.21
N GLN A 300 -3.95 4.24 -27.06
CA GLN A 300 -4.61 4.95 -28.16
C GLN A 300 -4.19 6.42 -28.14
N LEU A 301 -4.02 7.03 -29.32
CA LEU A 301 -3.63 8.45 -29.43
C LEU A 301 -4.57 9.39 -28.67
N LYS A 302 -5.87 9.06 -28.61
CA LYS A 302 -6.90 9.81 -27.87
C LYS A 302 -6.63 9.86 -26.36
N GLN A 303 -5.88 8.91 -25.82
CA GLN A 303 -5.59 8.79 -24.39
C GLN A 303 -4.29 9.51 -23.98
N LEU A 304 -3.59 10.16 -24.92
CA LEU A 304 -2.33 10.86 -24.63
C LEU A 304 -2.42 11.85 -23.43
N PRO A 305 -3.50 12.63 -23.25
CA PRO A 305 -3.65 13.48 -22.06
C PRO A 305 -3.62 12.70 -20.74
N ASN A 306 -4.18 11.48 -20.72
CA ASN A 306 -4.21 10.62 -19.54
C ASN A 306 -2.82 10.05 -19.23
N PHE A 307 -2.01 9.76 -20.26
CA PHE A 307 -0.60 9.43 -20.08
C PHE A 307 0.20 10.60 -19.50
N LEU A 308 -0.06 11.83 -19.95
CA LEU A 308 0.58 13.02 -19.38
C LEU A 308 0.21 13.20 -17.90
N LEU A 309 -1.06 12.99 -17.55
CA LEU A 309 -1.56 13.07 -16.18
C LEU A 309 -0.96 11.99 -15.26
N ALA A 310 -0.68 10.79 -15.79
CA ALA A 310 -0.02 9.72 -15.03
C ALA A 310 1.51 9.81 -15.05
N SER A 311 2.08 10.65 -15.93
CA SER A 311 3.52 10.68 -16.17
C SER A 311 4.37 10.99 -14.93
N PRO A 312 3.97 11.90 -14.00
CA PRO A 312 4.82 12.21 -12.85
C PRO A 312 4.98 11.03 -11.88
N ILE A 313 3.89 10.33 -11.55
CA ILE A 313 3.94 9.19 -10.62
C ILE A 313 4.66 7.99 -11.25
N LEU A 314 4.43 7.73 -12.54
CA LEU A 314 5.10 6.64 -13.26
C LEU A 314 6.59 6.92 -13.44
N SER A 315 6.96 8.17 -13.72
CA SER A 315 8.37 8.59 -13.80
C SER A 315 9.05 8.46 -12.44
N LEU A 316 8.40 8.87 -11.34
CA LEU A 316 8.94 8.70 -9.99
C LEU A 316 9.14 7.21 -9.66
N ALA A 317 8.18 6.34 -10.01
CA ALA A 317 8.32 4.89 -9.83
C ALA A 317 9.47 4.32 -10.65
N PHE A 318 9.55 4.67 -11.93
CA PHE A 318 10.60 4.24 -12.84
C PHE A 318 11.98 4.68 -12.34
N PHE A 319 12.16 5.95 -11.98
CA PHE A 319 13.43 6.46 -11.47
C PHE A 319 13.81 5.85 -10.14
N SER A 320 12.86 5.58 -9.23
CA SER A 320 13.11 4.85 -7.98
C SER A 320 13.70 3.46 -8.27
N VAL A 321 13.07 2.68 -9.16
CA VAL A 321 13.53 1.34 -9.54
C VAL A 321 14.89 1.38 -10.23
N VAL A 322 15.05 2.23 -11.25
CA VAL A 322 16.29 2.33 -12.02
C VAL A 322 17.45 2.84 -11.17
N HIS A 323 17.21 3.80 -10.27
CA HIS A 323 18.23 4.31 -9.37
C HIS A 323 18.73 3.21 -8.43
N TYR A 324 17.82 2.45 -7.81
CA TYR A 324 18.20 1.34 -6.95
C TYR A 324 18.99 0.26 -7.73
N ALA A 325 18.50 -0.12 -8.91
CA ALA A 325 19.16 -1.11 -9.76
C ALA A 325 20.57 -0.69 -10.23
N LYS A 326 20.77 0.60 -10.56
CA LYS A 326 22.08 1.13 -10.95
C LYS A 326 23.04 1.27 -9.78
N SER A 327 22.55 1.68 -8.61
CA SER A 327 23.37 1.87 -7.42
C SER A 327 23.76 0.54 -6.74
N ARG A 328 22.92 -0.51 -6.87
CA ARG A 328 23.14 -1.83 -6.26
C ARG A 328 22.86 -2.98 -7.25
N PRO A 329 23.59 -3.08 -8.38
CA PRO A 329 23.28 -4.05 -9.44
C PRO A 329 23.38 -5.50 -8.97
N GLN A 330 24.43 -5.84 -8.20
CA GLN A 330 24.62 -7.19 -7.66
C GLN A 330 23.43 -7.63 -6.80
N VAL A 331 23.00 -6.78 -5.86
CA VAL A 331 21.85 -7.06 -4.98
C VAL A 331 20.55 -7.13 -5.78
N PHE A 332 20.35 -6.25 -6.75
CA PHE A 332 19.13 -6.20 -7.56
C PHE A 332 18.97 -7.44 -8.46
N PHE A 333 19.99 -7.77 -9.26
CA PHE A 333 19.93 -8.88 -10.21
C PHE A 333 20.04 -10.26 -9.53
N SER A 334 20.70 -10.35 -8.37
CA SER A 334 20.68 -11.55 -7.54
C SER A 334 19.42 -11.67 -6.67
N LEU A 335 18.42 -10.79 -6.81
CA LEU A 335 17.22 -10.76 -5.97
C LEU A 335 17.54 -10.74 -4.46
N GLY A 336 18.68 -10.16 -4.07
CA GLY A 336 19.16 -10.04 -2.70
C GLY A 336 19.94 -11.24 -2.17
N PHE A 337 20.20 -12.27 -2.98
CA PHE A 337 21.00 -13.43 -2.55
C PHE A 337 22.48 -13.07 -2.35
N ASP A 338 23.00 -12.16 -3.18
CA ASP A 338 24.38 -11.68 -3.13
C ASP A 338 24.50 -10.39 -2.30
N THR A 339 24.15 -10.48 -1.01
CA THR A 339 24.33 -9.41 -0.02
C THR A 339 25.63 -9.59 0.76
N THR A 340 26.26 -8.49 1.17
CA THR A 340 27.52 -8.54 1.91
C THR A 340 27.33 -9.18 3.29
N ASN A 341 28.38 -9.76 3.86
CA ASN A 341 28.31 -10.40 5.18
C ASN A 341 27.94 -9.41 6.30
N GLU A 342 28.25 -8.12 6.13
CA GLU A 342 27.85 -7.04 7.05
C GLU A 342 26.35 -6.68 6.95
N GLU A 343 25.75 -6.71 5.76
CA GLU A 343 24.30 -6.51 5.59
C GLU A 343 23.53 -7.74 6.10
N LYS A 344 24.08 -8.94 5.91
CA LYS A 344 23.56 -10.19 6.49
C LYS A 344 23.61 -10.16 8.02
N SER A 345 24.68 -9.65 8.62
CA SER A 345 24.85 -9.56 10.09
C SER A 345 24.04 -8.41 10.71
N SER A 346 23.84 -7.31 9.98
CA SER A 346 22.98 -6.18 10.37
C SER A 346 21.47 -6.49 10.31
N GLY A 347 21.14 -7.75 10.00
CA GLY A 347 19.80 -8.28 9.91
C GLY A 347 19.05 -7.65 8.75
N VAL A 348 19.22 -8.18 7.54
CA VAL A 348 18.22 -7.97 6.49
C VAL A 348 16.88 -8.36 7.10
N VAL A 349 15.99 -7.38 7.22
CA VAL A 349 14.79 -7.43 8.08
C VAL A 349 13.92 -8.67 7.79
N PHE A 350 13.96 -9.17 6.56
CA PHE A 350 13.21 -10.33 6.10
C PHE A 350 13.80 -11.68 6.58
N LEU A 351 15.08 -11.74 6.96
CA LEU A 351 15.82 -12.97 7.29
C LEU A 351 16.01 -13.18 8.80
N SER A 352 16.08 -12.11 9.60
CA SER A 352 16.87 -12.17 10.84
C SER A 352 16.16 -12.60 12.13
N ARG A 353 14.82 -12.52 12.23
CA ARG A 353 14.18 -12.55 13.57
C ARG A 353 13.54 -13.88 14.01
N ASP A 354 13.28 -14.81 13.09
CA ASP A 354 12.83 -16.17 13.45
C ASP A 354 14.01 -17.15 13.57
N LEU A 355 15.13 -16.90 12.88
CA LEU A 355 16.31 -17.78 12.91
C LEU A 355 16.93 -17.88 14.31
N SER A 356 16.80 -16.83 15.13
CA SER A 356 17.22 -16.82 16.53
C SER A 356 16.29 -17.64 17.43
N ARG A 357 14.98 -17.69 17.15
CA ARG A 357 14.05 -18.62 17.82
C ARG A 357 14.36 -20.06 17.48
N PHE A 358 14.69 -20.36 16.22
CA PHE A 358 15.08 -21.71 15.81
C PHE A 358 16.44 -22.14 16.37
N LYS A 359 17.41 -21.22 16.51
CA LYS A 359 18.64 -21.50 17.28
C LYS A 359 18.36 -21.74 18.76
N ALA A 360 17.45 -20.98 19.39
CA ALA A 360 17.09 -21.15 20.79
C ALA A 360 16.34 -22.46 21.07
N VAL A 361 15.53 -22.95 20.13
CA VAL A 361 14.87 -24.26 20.23
C VAL A 361 15.85 -25.41 19.99
N GLY A 362 16.87 -25.22 19.15
CA GLY A 362 17.93 -26.21 18.91
C GLY A 362 19.04 -26.25 19.96
N SER A 363 19.11 -25.29 20.89
CA SER A 363 20.19 -25.19 21.90
C SER A 363 19.78 -25.64 23.31
N VAL A 364 18.62 -26.27 23.49
CA VAL A 364 18.15 -26.73 24.82
C VAL A 364 18.62 -28.15 25.18
N GLU A 365 19.26 -28.89 24.26
CA GLU A 365 19.89 -30.18 24.60
C GLU A 365 21.35 -30.21 24.17
N LYS A 366 22.25 -29.81 25.09
CA LYS A 366 23.48 -30.53 25.45
C LYS A 366 24.28 -29.79 26.54
N SER A 367 24.12 -30.31 27.76
CA SER A 367 25.11 -30.51 28.83
C SER A 367 26.12 -29.39 29.18
N SER A 368 25.87 -28.80 30.36
CA SER A 368 26.78 -28.79 31.52
C SER A 368 28.25 -29.20 31.32
N VAL A 369 29.18 -28.23 31.48
CA VAL A 369 30.46 -28.40 32.20
C VAL A 369 30.85 -27.04 32.80
N ARG A 370 31.12 -27.03 34.11
CA ARG A 370 31.73 -25.92 34.87
C ARG A 370 33.21 -25.80 34.51
N VAL A 371 33.70 -24.58 34.27
CA VAL A 371 35.07 -24.16 34.62
C VAL A 371 35.02 -22.67 34.97
N GLU A 372 35.29 -22.35 36.24
CA GLU A 372 35.76 -21.04 36.69
C GLU A 372 37.20 -20.86 36.24
N GLU A 373 37.59 -19.67 35.77
CA GLU A 373 38.85 -19.04 36.19
C GLU A 373 38.91 -17.56 35.78
N HIS A 374 39.21 -16.73 36.77
CA HIS A 374 39.55 -15.31 36.68
C HIS A 374 40.83 -15.08 35.87
N PHE A 375 40.98 -13.94 35.16
CA PHE A 375 42.18 -13.10 35.27
C PHE A 375 41.97 -11.68 34.68
N ASN A 376 42.53 -10.71 35.40
CA ASN A 376 42.43 -9.26 35.22
C ASN A 376 43.53 -8.67 34.31
N VAL A 377 43.16 -7.63 33.54
CA VAL A 377 43.91 -6.37 33.27
C VAL A 377 45.30 -6.42 32.60
N ARG A 378 45.45 -5.77 31.43
CA ARG A 378 46.42 -4.64 31.22
C ARG A 378 46.30 -3.93 29.86
N ARG A 379 46.15 -2.61 29.94
CA ARG A 379 46.36 -1.60 28.87
C ARG A 379 47.83 -1.59 28.41
N ARG A 380 48.09 -1.34 27.12
CA ARG A 380 49.32 -0.69 26.65
C ARG A 380 49.09 0.14 25.36
N LYS A 381 49.70 1.32 25.35
CA LYS A 381 49.67 2.41 24.36
C LYS A 381 50.42 2.08 23.06
N ASP A 382 50.00 2.73 21.97
CA ASP A 382 50.67 2.86 20.66
C ASP A 382 52.01 3.63 20.70
N PRO A 383 52.81 3.52 19.62
CA PRO A 383 53.23 4.73 18.92
C PRO A 383 53.15 4.67 17.38
N ILE A 384 53.09 5.87 16.80
CA ILE A 384 52.81 6.31 15.42
C ILE A 384 54.09 6.32 14.54
N LYS A 385 54.00 5.94 13.24
CA LYS A 385 54.43 6.72 12.04
C LYS A 385 54.55 5.86 10.77
N GLY A 386 54.07 6.39 9.64
CA GLY A 386 54.38 5.89 8.29
C GLY A 386 53.31 6.24 7.24
N ASP A 387 53.36 7.47 6.73
CA ASP A 387 52.45 8.05 5.74
C ASP A 387 52.82 7.61 4.31
N VAL A 388 51.92 6.95 3.60
CA VAL A 388 51.93 6.81 2.13
C VAL A 388 50.48 6.91 1.66
N SER A 389 50.19 8.02 0.99
CA SER A 389 48.89 8.43 0.47
C SER A 389 48.39 7.54 -0.68
N ASN A 390 47.67 6.47 -0.31
CA ASN A 390 46.67 5.89 -1.20
C ASN A 390 45.31 6.49 -0.83
N VAL A 391 44.78 7.33 -1.72
CA VAL A 391 43.42 7.87 -1.64
C VAL A 391 42.43 6.70 -1.75
N ARG A 392 42.12 6.09 -0.60
CA ARG A 392 40.97 5.21 -0.45
C ARG A 392 39.73 6.09 -0.46
N ILE A 393 38.88 5.84 -1.45
CA ILE A 393 37.45 6.19 -1.43
C ILE A 393 36.95 5.81 -0.03
N GLU A 394 36.55 6.82 0.75
CA GLU A 394 35.97 6.62 2.08
C GLU A 394 34.81 5.65 1.95
N SER A 395 34.96 4.48 2.56
CA SER A 395 33.87 3.54 2.76
C SER A 395 32.90 4.18 3.75
N GLU A 396 31.84 4.81 3.23
CA GLU A 396 30.66 5.13 4.04
C GLU A 396 30.26 3.86 4.79
N SER A 397 30.23 3.94 6.11
CA SER A 397 29.94 2.82 6.98
C SER A 397 28.59 2.20 6.62
N SER A 398 28.53 0.87 6.60
CA SER A 398 27.35 0.06 6.23
C SER A 398 26.09 0.34 7.08
N ALA A 399 26.20 1.18 8.11
CA ALA A 399 25.09 1.67 8.93
C ALA A 399 24.27 2.81 8.28
N ASN A 400 24.81 3.54 7.29
CA ASN A 400 24.19 4.75 6.74
C ASN A 400 23.62 4.61 5.31
N LEU A 401 23.44 3.38 4.81
CA LEU A 401 22.98 3.15 3.43
C LEU A 401 21.55 3.65 3.17
N GLY A 402 20.73 3.89 4.20
CA GLY A 402 19.40 4.51 4.06
C GLY A 402 18.51 3.80 3.03
N TYR A 403 18.16 4.52 1.97
CA TYR A 403 17.38 4.01 0.83
C TYR A 403 18.10 2.91 0.02
N LEU A 404 19.43 2.89 -0.01
CA LEU A 404 20.23 1.91 -0.75
C LEU A 404 20.45 0.59 0.00
N SER A 405 19.86 0.45 1.19
CA SER A 405 19.86 -0.78 1.98
C SER A 405 19.26 -1.96 1.21
N ALA A 406 19.82 -3.16 1.37
CA ALA A 406 19.26 -4.40 0.85
C ALA A 406 17.83 -4.68 1.36
N SER A 407 17.42 -4.08 2.49
CA SER A 407 16.06 -4.23 3.04
C SER A 407 14.99 -3.50 2.23
N VAL A 408 15.38 -2.57 1.34
CA VAL A 408 14.46 -1.82 0.47
C VAL A 408 14.09 -2.60 -0.80
N LEU A 409 14.94 -3.55 -1.22
CA LEU A 409 14.78 -4.33 -2.46
C LEU A 409 13.37 -4.92 -2.68
N PRO A 410 12.75 -5.67 -1.75
CA PRO A 410 11.44 -6.29 -2.01
C PRO A 410 10.35 -5.25 -2.29
N PHE A 411 10.43 -4.07 -1.68
CA PHE A 411 9.49 -2.98 -1.94
C PHE A 411 9.72 -2.38 -3.33
N VAL A 412 10.98 -2.24 -3.76
CA VAL A 412 11.33 -1.74 -5.11
C VAL A 412 10.88 -2.71 -6.20
N LEU A 413 11.09 -4.02 -6.01
CA LEU A 413 10.60 -5.05 -6.94
C LEU A 413 9.07 -5.03 -7.03
N HIS A 414 8.39 -4.92 -5.88
CA HIS A 414 6.94 -4.81 -5.83
C HIS A 414 6.43 -3.54 -6.53
N LEU A 415 7.07 -2.39 -6.31
CA LEU A 415 6.76 -1.14 -7.01
C LEU A 415 6.95 -1.28 -8.53
N GLY A 416 8.04 -1.92 -8.98
CA GLY A 416 8.28 -2.17 -10.39
C GLY A 416 7.18 -3.03 -11.04
N PHE A 417 6.76 -4.10 -10.35
CA PHE A 417 5.64 -4.95 -10.79
C PHE A 417 4.32 -4.17 -10.87
N LEU A 418 3.99 -3.39 -9.83
CA LEU A 418 2.78 -2.58 -9.81
C LEU A 418 2.80 -1.50 -10.91
N ALA A 419 3.92 -0.78 -11.08
CA ALA A 419 4.07 0.26 -12.09
C ALA A 419 3.99 -0.32 -13.51
N GLY A 420 4.61 -1.47 -13.76
CA GLY A 420 4.49 -2.19 -15.03
C GLY A 420 3.04 -2.59 -15.32
N THR A 421 2.33 -3.11 -14.31
CA THR A 421 0.90 -3.46 -14.45
C THR A 421 0.04 -2.22 -14.73
N ALA A 422 0.27 -1.13 -13.99
CA ALA A 422 -0.45 0.12 -14.16
C ALA A 422 -0.23 0.74 -15.55
N PHE A 423 0.98 0.61 -16.10
CA PHE A 423 1.33 1.15 -17.41
C PHE A 423 0.84 0.28 -18.58
N LEU A 424 0.94 -1.05 -18.46
CA LEU A 424 0.73 -1.96 -19.59
C LEU A 424 -0.68 -2.55 -19.65
N VAL A 425 -1.38 -2.68 -18.51
CA VAL A 425 -2.64 -3.45 -18.43
C VAL A 425 -3.83 -2.56 -18.05
N MET A 426 -3.61 -1.63 -17.14
CA MET A 426 -4.66 -0.79 -16.55
C MET A 426 -4.87 0.50 -17.36
N HIS A 427 -5.98 1.20 -17.08
CA HIS A 427 -6.12 2.59 -17.50
C HIS A 427 -5.08 3.44 -16.79
N VAL A 428 -4.22 4.09 -17.56
CA VAL A 428 -3.00 4.71 -17.02
C VAL A 428 -3.31 5.85 -16.04
N GLN A 429 -4.44 6.53 -16.20
CA GLN A 429 -4.94 7.60 -15.33
C GLN A 429 -5.12 7.14 -13.86
N VAL A 430 -5.45 5.85 -13.66
CA VAL A 430 -5.61 5.22 -12.34
C VAL A 430 -4.27 4.99 -11.63
N ALA A 431 -3.14 5.11 -12.33
CA ALA A 431 -1.81 4.81 -11.77
C ALA A 431 -1.49 5.62 -10.51
N THR A 432 -1.93 6.88 -10.45
CA THR A 432 -1.67 7.77 -9.29
C THR A 432 -2.26 7.20 -8.01
N ARG A 433 -3.54 6.82 -8.02
CA ARG A 433 -4.21 6.19 -6.86
C ARG A 433 -3.80 4.73 -6.63
N PHE A 434 -3.36 4.04 -7.69
CA PHE A 434 -2.92 2.65 -7.59
C PHE A 434 -1.56 2.50 -6.91
N LEU A 435 -0.62 3.39 -7.23
CA LEU A 435 0.76 3.33 -6.74
C LEU A 435 0.96 4.09 -5.42
N SER A 436 0.05 4.99 -5.04
CA SER A 436 0.22 5.92 -3.91
C SER A 436 0.45 5.29 -2.54
N ALA A 437 0.10 4.02 -2.34
CA ALA A 437 0.40 3.30 -1.09
C ALA A 437 1.78 2.61 -1.09
N SER A 438 2.59 2.78 -2.13
CA SER A 438 3.89 2.12 -2.28
C SER A 438 5.01 2.89 -1.56
N PRO A 439 5.63 2.33 -0.51
CA PRO A 439 6.69 2.99 0.25
C PRO A 439 7.85 3.59 -0.57
N PRO A 440 8.40 2.89 -1.60
CA PRO A 440 9.62 3.36 -2.25
C PRO A 440 9.44 4.65 -3.06
N LEU A 441 8.21 5.06 -3.38
CA LEU A 441 7.96 6.35 -4.02
C LEU A 441 8.40 7.49 -3.10
N TYR A 442 7.95 7.44 -1.85
CA TYR A 442 8.22 8.48 -0.86
C TYR A 442 9.61 8.34 -0.25
N TRP A 443 10.11 7.12 -0.08
CA TRP A 443 11.50 6.91 0.36
C TRP A 443 12.49 7.47 -0.65
N PHE A 444 12.28 7.19 -1.94
CA PHE A 444 13.13 7.73 -3.00
C PHE A 444 13.00 9.26 -3.11
N ALA A 445 11.77 9.79 -3.09
CA ALA A 445 11.53 11.24 -3.10
C ALA A 445 12.20 11.95 -1.91
N SER A 446 12.10 11.37 -0.71
CA SER A 446 12.76 11.89 0.49
C SER A 446 14.28 11.83 0.41
N TYR A 447 14.81 10.73 -0.13
CA TYR A 447 16.25 10.54 -0.37
C TYR A 447 16.80 11.58 -1.33
N ILE A 448 16.20 11.79 -2.50
CA ILE A 448 16.69 12.82 -3.46
C ILE A 448 16.61 14.24 -2.87
N MET A 449 15.63 14.50 -2.01
CA MET A 449 15.52 15.78 -1.29
C MET A 449 16.56 15.96 -0.18
N ALA A 450 17.13 14.87 0.35
CA ALA A 450 18.16 14.95 1.40
C ALA A 450 19.52 15.37 0.87
N TYR A 451 19.78 15.18 -0.44
CA TYR A 451 21.05 15.47 -1.07
C TYR A 451 20.90 16.53 -2.18
N PRO A 452 20.57 17.80 -1.82
CA PRO A 452 20.26 18.86 -2.79
C PRO A 452 21.46 19.25 -3.66
N THR A 453 22.69 19.01 -3.21
CA THR A 453 23.91 19.23 -3.99
C THR A 453 23.99 18.32 -5.21
N LYS A 454 23.50 17.07 -5.09
CA LYS A 454 23.47 16.08 -6.16
C LYS A 454 22.20 16.18 -7.01
N TYR A 455 21.08 16.58 -6.40
CA TYR A 455 19.77 16.69 -7.04
C TYR A 455 19.17 18.08 -6.86
N PRO A 456 19.74 19.13 -7.49
CA PRO A 456 19.20 20.47 -7.37
C PRO A 456 17.79 20.53 -7.95
N ARG A 457 16.91 21.33 -7.32
CA ARG A 457 15.53 21.64 -7.76
C ARG A 457 14.51 20.48 -7.72
N TRP A 458 14.92 19.22 -7.60
CA TRP A 458 14.00 18.08 -7.54
C TRP A 458 13.01 18.15 -6.37
N GLY A 459 13.46 18.60 -5.19
CA GLY A 459 12.55 18.78 -4.06
C GLY A 459 11.44 19.80 -4.32
N TYR A 460 11.75 20.90 -5.00
CA TYR A 460 10.75 21.89 -5.40
C TYR A 460 9.77 21.31 -6.42
N LEU A 461 10.25 20.53 -7.41
CA LEU A 461 9.40 19.89 -8.41
C LEU A 461 8.43 18.89 -7.79
N ILE A 462 8.88 18.07 -6.83
CA ILE A 462 8.03 17.08 -6.14
C ILE A 462 6.94 17.79 -5.33
N TRP A 463 7.30 18.83 -4.58
CA TRP A 463 6.32 19.62 -3.82
C TRP A 463 5.33 20.37 -4.71
N ALA A 464 5.81 20.98 -5.81
CA ALA A 464 4.96 21.64 -6.79
C ALA A 464 3.98 20.65 -7.43
N TYR A 465 4.45 19.45 -7.78
CA TYR A 465 3.61 18.36 -8.28
C TYR A 465 2.53 17.95 -7.26
N SER A 466 2.92 17.68 -6.01
CA SER A 466 1.97 17.35 -4.93
C SER A 466 0.94 18.46 -4.72
N ALA A 467 1.38 19.72 -4.59
CA ALA A 467 0.49 20.86 -4.38
C ALA A 467 -0.46 21.07 -5.56
N ALA A 468 0.04 20.99 -6.79
CA ALA A 468 -0.77 21.12 -7.99
C ALA A 468 -1.85 20.04 -8.08
N TYR A 469 -1.53 18.78 -7.78
CA TYR A 469 -2.51 17.68 -7.82
C TYR A 469 -3.50 17.73 -6.66
N ILE A 470 -3.10 18.21 -5.48
CA ILE A 470 -4.05 18.44 -4.38
C ILE A 470 -5.04 19.54 -4.78
N LEU A 471 -4.55 20.66 -5.30
CA LEU A 471 -5.41 21.78 -5.72
C LEU A 471 -6.32 21.38 -6.89
N LEU A 472 -5.74 20.87 -7.97
CA LEU A 472 -6.47 20.47 -9.18
C LEU A 472 -7.40 19.30 -8.90
N GLY A 473 -6.96 18.32 -8.11
CA GLY A 473 -7.78 17.20 -7.68
C GLY A 473 -8.97 17.66 -6.87
N SER A 474 -8.77 18.50 -5.86
CA SER A 474 -9.88 19.06 -5.08
C SER A 474 -10.83 19.90 -5.94
N LEU A 475 -10.34 20.63 -6.95
CA LEU A 475 -11.19 21.40 -7.87
C LEU A 475 -12.01 20.50 -8.80
N LEU A 476 -11.35 19.61 -9.55
CA LEU A 476 -11.97 18.82 -10.61
C LEU A 476 -12.84 17.71 -10.03
N PHE A 477 -12.29 16.92 -9.10
CA PHE A 477 -12.99 15.77 -8.51
C PHE A 477 -14.25 16.20 -7.78
N SER A 478 -14.17 17.26 -6.96
CA SER A 478 -15.33 17.73 -6.21
C SER A 478 -16.43 18.19 -7.16
N ASN A 479 -16.11 18.83 -8.28
CA ASN A 479 -17.08 19.36 -9.24
C ASN A 479 -17.43 18.41 -10.39
N PHE A 480 -17.22 17.09 -10.25
CA PHE A 480 -17.56 16.10 -11.28
C PHE A 480 -16.82 16.26 -12.62
N TYR A 481 -15.65 16.90 -12.61
CA TYR A 481 -14.74 16.89 -13.76
C TYR A 481 -13.77 15.70 -13.69
N PRO A 482 -13.50 15.03 -14.81
CA PRO A 482 -12.57 13.91 -14.85
C PRO A 482 -11.21 14.27 -14.24
N PHE A 483 -10.80 13.52 -13.23
CA PHE A 483 -9.52 13.65 -12.54
C PHE A 483 -8.99 12.25 -12.24
N THR A 484 -7.79 11.95 -12.75
CA THR A 484 -6.99 10.72 -12.55
C THR A 484 -7.76 9.41 -12.40
#